data_AF-A0A7S2MTS3-F1
#
_entry.id   AF-A0A7S2MTS3-F1
#
_cell.length_a   1.000
_cell.length_b   1.000
_cell.length_c   1.000
_cell.angle_alpha   90.00
_cell.angle_beta   90.00
_cell.angle_gamma   90.00
#
_symmetry.space_group_name_H-M   'P 1'
#
loop_
_entity.id
_entity.type
_entity.pdbx_description
1 polymer ?
#
loop_
_entity_poly.entity_id
_entity_poly.type
_entity_poly.pdbx_seq_one_letter_code
_entity_poly.pdbx_strand_id
1 'polypeptide(L)'
;AAGGMSWALMQHPAGLECDLFITHGWAEGFFDFIDKVLYSWPRGARHAYCCVLSNPQNLNIDGLLTTPLHSPFAEALRSASYVLAVPNHVESIYSRAWCAYEAYLAYKWNKTIEAAISRPRLWPKIFQFTSLFFGIVGAVWLGA
;
A
#
# COMPACT_ATOMS: atom_id res chain seq x y z
N ALA A 1 29.20 5.42 -3.80
CA ALA A 1 28.17 4.48 -4.24
C ALA A 1 27.12 4.34 -3.15
N ALA A 2 25.84 4.58 -3.47
CA ALA A 2 24.69 4.41 -2.57
C ALA A 2 24.26 2.92 -2.46
N GLY A 3 25.23 2.00 -2.41
CA GLY A 3 25.00 0.58 -2.67
C GLY A 3 24.57 -0.27 -1.48
N GLY A 4 24.20 0.34 -0.34
CA GLY A 4 23.87 -0.39 0.90
C GLY A 4 22.71 0.20 1.70
N MET A 5 22.02 1.20 1.17
CA MET A 5 20.95 1.92 1.87
C MET A 5 19.62 1.76 1.14
N SER A 6 18.52 1.79 1.88
CA SER A 6 17.18 1.80 1.29
C SER A 6 16.84 3.16 0.70
N TRP A 7 15.85 3.19 -0.19
CA TRP A 7 15.37 4.45 -0.77
C TRP A 7 14.86 5.40 0.32
N ALA A 8 14.14 4.88 1.32
CA ALA A 8 13.64 5.69 2.42
C ALA A 8 14.78 6.37 3.21
N LEU A 9 15.87 5.64 3.48
CA LEU A 9 17.04 6.19 4.19
C LEU A 9 17.79 7.24 3.34
N MET A 10 17.83 7.07 2.01
CA MET A 10 18.39 8.09 1.12
C MET A 10 17.60 9.40 1.18
N GLN A 11 16.27 9.33 1.25
CA GLN A 11 15.41 10.51 1.30
C GLN A 11 15.38 11.14 2.70
N HIS A 12 15.48 10.33 3.75
CA HIS A 12 15.37 10.76 5.13
C HIS A 12 16.53 10.20 5.98
N PRO A 13 17.75 10.79 5.88
CA PRO A 13 18.92 10.27 6.59
C PRO A 13 18.80 10.30 8.12
N ALA A 14 17.99 11.20 8.67
CA ALA A 14 17.71 11.29 10.10
C ALA A 14 16.61 10.31 10.57
N GLY A 15 15.98 9.57 9.66
CA GLY A 15 14.80 8.77 9.93
C GLY A 15 13.53 9.61 10.12
N LEU A 16 12.40 8.91 10.23
CA LEU A 16 11.08 9.46 10.50
C LEU A 16 10.39 8.59 11.54
N GLU A 17 9.55 9.19 12.39
CA GLU A 17 8.67 8.43 13.28
C GLU A 17 7.64 7.68 12.45
N CYS A 18 7.45 6.39 12.75
CA CYS A 18 6.54 5.52 12.03
C CYS A 18 5.17 5.50 12.70
N ASP A 19 4.16 6.07 12.03
CA ASP A 19 2.76 6.03 12.47
C ASP A 19 2.00 4.85 11.86
N LEU A 20 2.35 4.52 10.61
CA LEU A 20 1.69 3.54 9.77
C LEU A 20 2.68 2.47 9.29
N PHE A 21 2.36 1.20 9.48
CA PHE A 21 3.06 0.10 8.83
C PHE A 21 2.24 -0.44 7.66
N ILE A 22 2.87 -0.64 6.49
CA ILE A 22 2.20 -1.14 5.29
C ILE A 22 2.67 -2.57 4.99
N THR A 23 1.75 -3.52 5.03
CA THR A 23 1.98 -4.90 4.57
C THR A 23 1.36 -5.11 3.19
N HIS A 24 2.14 -5.64 2.24
CA HIS A 24 1.71 -5.83 0.85
C HIS A 24 2.47 -6.98 0.18
N GLY A 25 1.85 -7.54 -0.87
CA GLY A 25 2.49 -8.51 -1.75
C GLY A 25 3.22 -7.83 -2.92
N TRP A 26 4.25 -8.48 -3.45
CA TRP A 26 5.08 -7.96 -4.56
C TRP A 26 4.44 -8.06 -5.94
N ALA A 27 3.35 -8.82 -6.06
CA ALA A 27 2.81 -9.21 -7.35
C ALA A 27 2.08 -8.08 -8.12
N GLU A 28 1.73 -6.97 -7.46
CA GLU A 28 1.04 -5.86 -8.11
C GLU A 28 1.95 -4.74 -8.62
N GLY A 29 1.44 -3.99 -9.60
CA GLY A 29 2.10 -2.78 -10.07
C GLY A 29 2.14 -1.70 -8.98
N PHE A 30 3.27 -1.01 -8.87
CA PHE A 30 3.50 0.00 -7.82
C PHE A 30 2.50 1.17 -7.88
N PHE A 31 1.96 1.51 -9.06
CA PHE A 31 0.93 2.55 -9.21
C PHE A 31 -0.41 2.14 -8.60
N ASP A 32 -0.87 0.90 -8.84
CA ASP A 32 -2.09 0.39 -8.22
C ASP A 32 -1.94 0.28 -6.70
N PHE A 33 -0.74 -0.11 -6.24
CA PHE A 33 -0.37 -0.16 -4.83
C PHE A 33 -0.46 1.24 -4.18
N ILE A 34 0.23 2.24 -4.74
CA ILE A 34 0.30 3.57 -4.12
C ILE A 34 -1.06 4.27 -4.12
N ASP A 35 -1.88 4.08 -5.15
CA ASP A 35 -3.23 4.63 -5.21
C ASP A 35 -4.12 4.11 -4.07
N LYS A 36 -4.06 2.81 -3.76
CA LYS A 36 -4.80 2.22 -2.63
C LYS A 36 -4.29 2.72 -1.29
N VAL A 37 -2.96 2.80 -1.13
CA VAL A 37 -2.32 3.30 0.09
C VAL A 37 -2.75 4.73 0.38
N LEU A 38 -2.64 5.62 -0.60
CA LEU A 38 -3.00 7.02 -0.43
C LEU A 38 -4.50 7.21 -0.19
N TYR A 39 -5.34 6.42 -0.87
CA TYR A 39 -6.80 6.47 -0.68
C TYR A 39 -7.23 5.97 0.70
N SER A 40 -6.53 4.97 1.24
CA SER A 40 -6.86 4.32 2.51
C SER A 40 -6.00 4.83 3.68
N TRP A 41 -5.31 5.96 3.50
CA TRP A 41 -4.39 6.50 4.49
C TRP A 41 -5.12 6.88 5.79
N PRO A 42 -4.74 6.33 6.96
CA PRO A 42 -5.39 6.65 8.22
C PRO A 42 -5.28 8.13 8.57
N ARG A 43 -6.38 8.71 9.06
CA ARG A 43 -6.37 10.11 9.51
C ARG A 43 -5.39 10.28 10.67
N GLY A 44 -4.51 11.28 10.54
CA GLY A 44 -3.53 11.62 11.58
C GLY A 44 -2.18 10.91 11.44
N ALA A 45 -2.08 9.83 10.65
CA ALA A 45 -0.78 9.23 10.33
C ALA A 45 0.02 10.17 9.41
N ARG A 46 1.30 10.39 9.70
CA ARG A 46 2.17 11.30 8.94
C ARG A 46 3.16 10.55 8.07
N HIS A 47 3.78 9.51 8.61
CA HIS A 47 4.77 8.73 7.87
C HIS A 47 4.47 7.23 7.96
N ALA A 48 4.89 6.51 6.93
CA ALA A 48 4.70 5.07 6.85
C ALA A 48 6.02 4.33 6.65
N TYR A 49 6.08 3.13 7.23
CA TYR A 49 7.08 2.13 6.90
C TYR A 49 6.51 1.17 5.87
N CYS A 50 7.17 1.07 4.72
CA CYS A 50 6.83 0.10 3.69
C CYS A 50 8.08 -0.69 3.30
N CYS A 51 8.05 -2.01 3.48
CA CYS A 51 9.22 -2.88 3.31
C CYS A 51 9.91 -2.71 1.95
N VAL A 52 9.17 -2.47 0.86
CA VAL A 52 9.74 -2.31 -0.50
C VAL A 52 10.57 -1.03 -0.66
N LEU A 53 10.30 0.00 0.16
CA LEU A 53 11.00 1.29 0.13
C LEU A 53 12.03 1.43 1.26
N SER A 54 11.77 0.76 2.40
CA SER A 54 12.46 1.01 3.67
C SER A 54 13.58 0.02 3.94
N ASN A 55 13.52 -1.18 3.35
CA ASN A 55 14.64 -2.11 3.35
C ASN A 55 15.38 -2.02 2.01
N PRO A 56 16.68 -2.31 1.96
CA PRO A 56 17.41 -2.44 0.70
C PRO A 56 17.09 -3.78 0.01
N GLN A 57 15.82 -3.98 -0.38
CA GLN A 57 15.26 -5.27 -0.81
C GLN A 57 15.96 -5.91 -2.02
N ASN A 58 16.63 -5.10 -2.84
CA ASN A 58 17.38 -5.57 -4.01
C ASN A 58 18.84 -5.92 -3.68
N LEU A 59 19.24 -5.87 -2.41
CA LEU A 59 20.56 -6.25 -1.91
C LEU A 59 20.47 -7.49 -1.02
N ASN A 60 21.60 -7.96 -0.50
CA ASN A 60 21.60 -8.98 0.55
C ASN A 60 21.07 -8.37 1.85
N ILE A 61 19.92 -8.86 2.31
CA ILE A 61 19.25 -8.44 3.55
C ILE A 61 19.19 -9.54 4.62
N ASP A 62 19.90 -10.66 4.44
CA ASP A 62 19.84 -11.81 5.36
C ASP A 62 20.16 -11.41 6.80
N GLY A 63 21.12 -10.49 6.98
CA GLY A 63 21.47 -9.93 8.27
C GLY A 63 20.32 -9.16 8.94
N LEU A 64 19.45 -8.50 8.16
CA LEU A 64 18.29 -7.76 8.68
C LEU A 64 17.16 -8.70 9.13
N LEU A 65 17.15 -9.93 8.63
CA LEU A 65 16.08 -10.92 8.84
C LEU A 65 16.49 -12.07 9.75
N THR A 66 17.74 -12.10 10.21
CA THR A 66 18.29 -13.18 11.05
C THR A 66 17.47 -13.40 12.32
N THR A 67 16.97 -12.31 12.93
CA THR A 67 16.04 -12.39 14.05
C THR A 67 14.75 -11.64 13.71
N PRO A 68 13.72 -12.30 13.14
CA PRO A 68 12.54 -11.63 12.60
C PRO A 68 11.79 -10.72 13.57
N LEU A 69 11.85 -10.99 14.87
CA LEU A 69 11.21 -10.16 15.90
C LEU A 69 11.95 -8.84 16.18
N HIS A 70 13.24 -8.80 15.86
CA HIS A 70 14.14 -7.65 16.05
C HIS A 70 14.62 -7.07 14.71
N SER A 71 13.96 -7.44 13.61
CA SER A 71 14.22 -6.90 12.29
C SER A 71 13.78 -5.44 12.21
N PRO A 72 14.32 -4.64 11.27
CA PRO A 72 13.88 -3.27 11.06
C PRO A 72 12.37 -3.12 10.83
N PHE A 73 11.75 -4.07 10.11
CA PHE A 73 10.30 -4.04 9.88
C PHE A 73 9.51 -4.33 11.16
N ALA A 74 9.97 -5.24 12.02
CA ALA A 74 9.30 -5.56 13.28
C ALA A 74 9.41 -4.40 14.27
N GLU A 75 10.56 -3.73 14.29
CA GLU A 75 10.78 -2.50 15.07
C GLU A 75 9.87 -1.36 14.60
N ALA A 76 9.78 -1.13 13.28
CA ALA A 76 8.87 -0.14 12.72
C ALA A 76 7.39 -0.47 13.00
N LEU A 77 6.99 -1.74 12.82
CA LEU A 77 5.65 -2.22 13.12
C LEU A 77 5.32 -2.04 14.62
N ARG A 78 6.29 -2.25 15.50
CA ARG A 78 6.12 -2.04 16.95
C ARG A 78 5.90 -0.57 17.29
N SER A 79 6.56 0.35 16.59
CA SER A 79 6.35 1.80 16.73
C SER A 79 5.02 2.28 16.13
N ALA A 80 4.58 1.67 15.03
CA ALA A 80 3.37 2.09 14.33
C ALA A 80 2.10 1.96 15.19
N SER A 81 1.17 2.88 15.01
CA SER A 81 -0.17 2.79 15.60
C SER A 81 -1.13 2.04 14.68
N TYR A 82 -0.94 2.19 13.37
CA TYR A 82 -1.79 1.61 12.33
C TYR A 82 -1.02 0.59 11.50
N VAL A 83 -1.74 -0.43 11.03
CA VAL A 83 -1.27 -1.37 10.03
C VAL A 83 -2.26 -1.37 8.88
N LEU A 84 -1.78 -1.03 7.70
CA LEU A 84 -2.58 -1.09 6.48
C LEU A 84 -2.17 -2.32 5.67
N ALA A 85 -3.08 -3.30 5.62
CA ALA A 85 -2.95 -4.46 4.76
C ALA A 85 -3.42 -4.10 3.35
N VAL A 86 -2.53 -4.15 2.37
CA VAL A 86 -2.82 -3.72 0.99
C VAL A 86 -3.04 -4.96 0.12
N PRO A 87 -4.29 -5.40 -0.09
CA PRO A 87 -4.57 -6.53 -0.96
C PRO A 87 -4.31 -6.16 -2.43
N ASN A 88 -3.93 -7.17 -3.20
CA ASN A 88 -3.82 -7.05 -4.65
C ASN A 88 -4.76 -8.00 -5.39
N HIS A 89 -4.83 -7.84 -6.71
CA HIS A 89 -5.72 -8.62 -7.58
C HIS A 89 -5.06 -9.88 -8.16
N VAL A 90 -3.78 -10.10 -7.87
CA VAL A 90 -2.97 -11.20 -8.43
C VAL A 90 -2.95 -12.39 -7.47
N GLU A 91 -2.73 -12.12 -6.18
CA GLU A 91 -2.69 -13.12 -5.12
C GLU A 91 -3.19 -12.57 -3.78
N SER A 92 -3.60 -13.47 -2.88
CA SER A 92 -3.77 -13.11 -1.48
C SER A 92 -2.42 -12.75 -0.89
N ILE A 93 -2.29 -11.57 -0.28
CA ILE A 93 -1.02 -11.19 0.37
C ILE A 93 -0.66 -12.15 1.51
N TYR A 94 -1.63 -12.85 2.10
CA TYR A 94 -1.41 -13.83 3.16
C TYR A 94 -0.85 -15.17 2.65
N SER A 95 -0.73 -15.38 1.34
CA SER A 95 0.08 -16.49 0.78
C SER A 95 1.58 -16.26 1.02
N ARG A 96 1.99 -15.03 1.34
CA ARG A 96 3.38 -14.64 1.59
C ARG A 96 3.68 -14.75 3.07
N ALA A 97 4.70 -15.55 3.41
CA ALA A 97 5.10 -15.80 4.81
C ALA A 97 5.37 -14.50 5.60
N TRP A 98 6.02 -13.51 4.97
CA TRP A 98 6.31 -12.22 5.62
C TRP A 98 5.04 -11.41 5.90
N CYS A 99 4.11 -11.31 4.96
CA CYS A 99 2.85 -10.60 5.19
C CYS A 99 2.00 -11.28 6.27
N ALA A 100 1.98 -12.62 6.30
CA ALA A 100 1.31 -13.37 7.36
C ALA A 100 1.96 -13.13 8.74
N TYR A 101 3.29 -13.07 8.80
CA TYR A 101 4.02 -12.78 10.03
C TYR A 101 3.81 -11.33 10.50
N GLU A 102 3.83 -10.36 9.59
CA GLU A 102 3.51 -8.95 9.88
C GLU A 102 2.10 -8.81 10.44
N ALA A 103 1.11 -9.49 9.85
CA ALA A 103 -0.27 -9.51 10.36
C ALA A 103 -0.38 -10.17 11.75
N TYR A 104 0.36 -11.27 11.98
CA TYR A 104 0.44 -11.90 13.30
C TYR A 104 1.02 -10.95 14.36
N LEU A 105 2.11 -10.25 14.04
CA LEU A 105 2.72 -9.29 14.96
C LEU A 105 1.80 -8.09 15.23
N ALA A 106 1.13 -7.58 14.19
CA ALA A 106 0.14 -6.51 14.33
C ALA A 106 -0.98 -6.91 15.28
N TYR A 107 -1.53 -8.13 15.12
CA TYR A 107 -2.54 -8.68 16.02
C TYR A 107 -2.01 -8.83 17.44
N LYS A 108 -0.83 -9.45 17.60
CA LYS A 108 -0.20 -9.70 18.90
C LYS A 108 0.09 -8.40 19.67
N TRP A 109 0.45 -7.33 18.97
CA TRP A 109 0.75 -6.03 19.56
C TRP A 109 -0.45 -5.08 19.57
N ASN A 110 -1.67 -5.60 19.37
CA ASN A 110 -2.92 -4.86 19.45
C ASN A 110 -2.92 -3.57 18.61
N LYS A 111 -2.42 -3.67 17.37
CA LYS A 111 -2.41 -2.57 16.41
C LYS A 111 -3.79 -2.41 15.79
N THR A 112 -4.10 -1.20 15.32
CA THR A 112 -5.28 -0.96 14.48
C THR A 112 -4.99 -1.47 13.08
N ILE A 113 -5.60 -2.59 12.70
CA ILE A 113 -5.39 -3.23 11.39
C ILE A 113 -6.56 -2.88 10.47
N GLU A 114 -6.25 -2.25 9.33
CA GLU A 114 -7.23 -1.89 8.30
C GLU A 114 -6.83 -2.54 6.97
N ALA A 115 -7.82 -2.92 6.16
CA ALA A 115 -7.59 -3.38 4.80
C ALA A 115 -7.73 -2.19 3.83
N ALA A 116 -6.72 -1.98 2.98
CA ALA A 116 -6.79 -0.93 1.96
C ALA A 116 -7.87 -1.26 0.93
N ILE A 117 -8.58 -0.23 0.50
CA ILE A 117 -9.61 -0.29 -0.52
C ILE A 117 -9.18 0.48 -1.76
N SER A 118 -9.64 0.03 -2.93
CA SER A 118 -9.40 0.73 -4.19
C SER A 118 -10.32 1.93 -4.33
N ARG A 119 -9.80 3.02 -4.89
CA ARG A 119 -10.62 4.20 -5.24
C ARG A 119 -11.73 3.77 -6.23
N PRO A 120 -13.01 4.10 -5.98
CA PRO A 120 -14.08 3.79 -6.91
C PRO A 120 -13.84 4.48 -8.27
N ARG A 121 -13.78 3.70 -9.36
CA ARG A 121 -13.70 4.25 -10.73
C ARG A 121 -15.07 4.80 -11.14
N LEU A 122 -15.34 6.05 -10.80
CA LEU A 122 -16.61 6.74 -11.14
C LEU A 122 -16.74 7.15 -12.63
N TRP A 123 -15.72 6.92 -13.45
CA TRP A 123 -15.61 7.50 -14.79
C TRP A 123 -16.28 6.79 -15.99
N PRO A 124 -16.78 5.54 -15.95
CA PRO A 124 -17.53 5.02 -17.11
C PRO A 124 -18.99 5.48 -17.16
N LYS A 125 -19.62 5.78 -16.01
CA LYS A 125 -21.07 6.00 -15.96
C LYS A 125 -21.48 7.40 -16.44
N ILE A 126 -20.68 8.43 -16.17
CA ILE A 126 -20.99 9.80 -16.62
C ILE A 126 -20.91 9.89 -18.16
N PHE A 127 -19.92 9.25 -18.78
CA PHE A 127 -19.81 9.19 -20.25
C PHE A 127 -20.87 8.31 -20.91
N GLN A 128 -21.32 7.23 -20.27
CA GLN A 128 -22.46 6.44 -20.76
C GLN A 128 -23.77 7.24 -20.73
N PHE A 129 -24.02 8.00 -19.67
CA PHE A 129 -25.23 8.85 -19.58
C PHE A 129 -25.21 10.00 -20.59
N THR A 130 -24.07 10.66 -20.80
CA THR A 130 -23.98 11.72 -21.82
C THR A 130 -24.12 11.17 -23.23
N SER A 131 -23.50 10.03 -23.54
CA SER A 131 -23.65 9.38 -24.86
C SER A 131 -25.09 8.94 -25.14
N LEU A 132 -25.81 8.42 -24.15
CA LEU A 132 -27.22 8.03 -24.29
C LEU A 132 -28.13 9.27 -24.48
N PHE A 133 -27.87 10.36 -23.74
CA PHE A 133 -28.64 11.59 -23.84
C PHE A 133 -28.46 12.27 -25.21
N PHE A 134 -27.22 12.37 -25.71
CA PHE A 134 -26.95 12.90 -27.05
C PHE A 134 -27.45 11.99 -28.17
N GLY A 135 -27.44 10.66 -27.99
CA GLY A 135 -28.00 9.72 -28.96
C GLY A 135 -29.52 9.83 -29.11
N ILE A 136 -30.25 10.00 -28.00
CA ILE A 136 -31.71 10.16 -28.02
C ILE A 136 -32.11 11.52 -28.61
N VAL A 137 -31.44 12.61 -28.20
CA VAL A 137 -31.74 13.96 -28.74
C VAL A 137 -31.38 14.07 -30.22
N GLY A 138 -30.26 13.46 -30.65
CA GLY A 138 -29.85 13.42 -32.05
C GLY A 138 -30.79 12.60 -32.93
N ALA A 139 -31.32 11.47 -32.45
CA ALA A 139 -32.30 10.67 -33.17
C ALA A 139 -33.65 11.38 -33.35
N VAL A 140 -34.06 12.21 -32.39
CA VAL A 140 -35.29 13.01 -32.47
C VAL A 140 -35.16 14.16 -33.47
N TRP A 141 -33.96 14.75 -33.63
CA TRP A 141 -33.71 15.85 -34.57
C TRP A 141 -33.50 15.44 -36.04
N LEU A 142 -33.11 14.19 -36.31
CA LEU A 142 -32.91 13.66 -37.66
C LEU A 142 -34.15 12.96 -38.25
N GLY A 143 -35.23 12.84 -37.48
CA GLY A 143 -36.47 12.15 -37.86
C GLY A 143 -37.70 13.06 -38.02
N ALA A 144 -37.52 14.39 -38.01
CA ALA A 144 -38.56 15.41 -38.24
C ALA A 144 -38.14 16.31 -39.41
#